data_AF-A0A1C3YCR0-F1
#
_entry.id   AF-A0A1C3YCR0-F1
#
_cell.length_a   1.000
_cell.length_b   1.000
_cell.length_c   1.000
_cell.angle_alpha   90.00
_cell.angle_beta   90.00
_cell.angle_gamma   90.00
#
_symmetry.space_group_name_H-M   'P 1'
#
loop_
_entity.id
_entity.type
_entity.pdbx_description
1 polymer ?
#
loop_
_entity_poly.entity_id
_entity_poly.type
_entity_poly.pdbx_seq_one_letter_code
_entity_poly.pdbx_strand_id
1 'polypeptide(L)'
;MTQHGKFHRQVGYGFDSFRPCWMPPTFPMMLPPLKAMLIAAQAREAAKDVAIASKGEHIARKDERIERLEKLVAAFKQAAFGRKSEKTDPDQFDLALEDLETAMAVIHAQDEADVPSGNSIGKPRAINRGFLPKLLPRVEEVIEPDRLICACGGCLHCIGEDVSERLDVVPAQFRVIVTRRPKYACRPALTVWSRLRPRQD
;
A
#
# COMPACT_ATOMS: atom_id res chain seq x y z
N MET A 1 22.57 5.80 78.69
CA MET A 1 23.80 5.08 78.30
C MET A 1 23.46 4.18 77.14
N THR A 2 23.94 4.61 75.98
CA THR A 2 23.68 4.13 74.63
C THR A 2 24.29 2.75 74.43
N GLN A 3 23.49 1.74 74.08
CA GLN A 3 24.04 0.54 73.45
C GLN A 3 24.13 0.78 71.96
N HIS A 4 25.36 0.98 71.52
CA HIS A 4 25.76 1.25 70.16
C HIS A 4 25.43 0.07 69.22
N GLY A 5 24.89 0.43 68.06
CA GLY A 5 24.62 -0.47 66.95
C GLY A 5 25.88 -1.18 66.45
N LYS A 6 25.71 -2.44 66.07
CA LYS A 6 26.70 -3.21 65.32
C LYS A 6 26.30 -3.16 63.84
N PHE A 7 26.84 -2.17 63.13
CA PHE A 7 26.93 -2.22 61.68
C PHE A 7 28.06 -3.17 61.30
N HIS A 8 27.72 -4.26 60.62
CA HIS A 8 28.69 -5.22 60.11
C HIS A 8 29.43 -4.58 58.92
N ARG A 9 30.73 -4.33 59.11
CA ARG A 9 31.66 -3.96 58.04
C ARG A 9 32.27 -5.25 57.50
N GLN A 10 31.82 -5.70 56.33
CA GLN A 10 32.45 -6.84 55.66
C GLN A 10 33.50 -6.31 54.69
N VAL A 11 34.77 -6.38 55.09
CA VAL A 11 35.92 -6.23 54.21
C VAL A 11 36.54 -7.61 54.12
N GLY A 12 36.27 -8.33 53.04
CA GLY A 12 36.87 -9.62 52.74
C GLY A 12 37.65 -9.52 51.43
N TYR A 13 38.98 -9.46 51.53
CA TYR A 13 39.88 -9.73 50.41
C TYR A 13 40.09 -11.25 50.33
N GLY A 14 39.39 -11.90 49.40
CA GLY A 14 39.61 -13.29 49.01
C GLY A 14 40.16 -13.29 47.59
N PHE A 15 41.45 -13.56 47.46
CA PHE A 15 42.18 -13.70 46.21
C PHE A 15 42.03 -15.16 45.76
N ASP A 16 40.98 -15.47 45.00
CA ASP A 16 40.89 -16.76 44.31
C ASP A 16 40.05 -16.64 43.04
N SER A 17 40.56 -17.19 41.94
CA SER A 17 40.00 -17.26 40.58
C SER A 17 39.94 -15.93 39.77
N PHE A 18 41.04 -15.67 39.07
CA PHE A 18 41.18 -14.68 38.00
C PHE A 18 40.23 -15.01 36.82
N ARG A 19 38.98 -14.57 36.87
CA ARG A 19 38.11 -14.41 35.70
C ARG A 19 38.17 -12.93 35.27
N PRO A 20 38.76 -12.59 34.11
CA PRO A 20 38.80 -11.20 33.67
C PRO A 20 37.38 -10.62 33.51
N CYS A 21 37.08 -9.53 34.21
CA CYS A 21 35.83 -8.76 34.10
C CYS A 21 35.71 -7.96 32.78
N TRP A 22 36.60 -8.21 31.82
CA TRP A 22 36.64 -7.56 30.50
C TRP A 22 36.35 -8.54 29.36
N MET A 23 35.47 -9.51 29.61
CA MET A 23 34.90 -10.29 28.52
C MET A 23 33.45 -9.86 28.33
N PRO A 24 33.13 -9.07 27.28
CA PRO A 24 31.75 -8.70 27.00
C PRO A 24 30.92 -9.98 26.87
N PRO A 25 29.65 -9.99 27.33
CA PRO A 25 28.77 -11.13 27.13
C PRO A 25 28.62 -11.34 25.62
N THR A 26 29.37 -12.31 25.13
CA THR A 26 29.14 -13.14 23.96
C THR A 26 28.64 -12.43 22.70
N PHE A 27 29.60 -12.08 21.85
CA PHE A 27 29.43 -11.91 20.39
C PHE A 27 28.50 -12.95 19.71
N PRO A 28 28.41 -14.24 20.14
CA PRO A 28 27.46 -15.19 19.54
C PRO A 28 25.97 -14.94 19.83
N MET A 29 25.59 -14.02 20.73
CA MET A 29 24.17 -13.72 21.03
C MET A 29 23.49 -12.77 20.03
N MET A 30 24.23 -12.07 19.16
CA MET A 30 23.65 -11.23 18.09
C MET A 30 23.37 -12.00 16.79
N LEU A 31 23.97 -13.18 16.61
CA LEU A 31 23.79 -13.99 15.40
C LEU A 31 22.38 -14.61 15.27
N PRO A 32 21.73 -15.10 16.35
CA PRO A 32 20.37 -15.63 16.29
C PRO A 32 19.30 -14.62 15.82
N PRO A 33 19.21 -13.38 16.35
CA PRO A 33 18.20 -12.42 15.87
C PRO A 33 18.46 -11.96 14.43
N LEU A 34 19.71 -11.78 14.01
CA LEU A 34 20.04 -11.45 12.61
C LEU A 34 19.68 -12.60 11.65
N LYS A 35 19.99 -13.85 12.01
CA LYS A 35 19.56 -15.02 11.23
C LYS A 35 18.04 -15.13 11.13
N ALA A 36 17.32 -14.86 12.23
CA ALA A 36 15.86 -14.85 12.22
C ALA A 36 15.29 -13.75 11.30
N MET A 37 15.88 -12.56 11.30
CA MET A 37 15.48 -11.47 10.39
C MET A 37 15.75 -11.81 8.93
N LEU A 38 16.88 -12.45 8.61
CA LEU A 38 17.21 -12.87 7.25
C LEU A 38 16.25 -13.95 6.75
N ILE A 39 15.92 -14.94 7.58
CA ILE A 39 14.93 -15.98 7.24
C ILE A 39 13.54 -15.36 7.04
N ALA A 40 13.15 -14.41 7.90
CA ALA A 40 11.89 -13.69 7.75
C ALA A 40 11.86 -12.81 6.49
N ALA A 41 13.00 -12.22 6.08
CA ALA A 41 13.12 -11.48 4.85
C ALA A 41 12.99 -12.39 3.62
N GLN A 42 13.70 -13.52 3.61
CA GLN A 42 13.60 -14.54 2.56
C GLN A 42 12.19 -15.12 2.44
N ALA A 43 11.49 -15.34 3.56
CA ALA A 43 10.10 -15.78 3.55
C ALA A 43 9.15 -14.72 2.94
N ARG A 44 9.39 -13.42 3.19
CA ARG A 44 8.62 -12.33 2.57
C ARG A 44 8.90 -12.21 1.08
N GLU A 45 10.15 -12.43 0.65
CA GLU A 45 10.54 -12.44 -0.76
C GLU A 45 9.88 -13.63 -1.48
N ALA A 46 10.00 -14.84 -0.95
CA ALA A 46 9.33 -16.01 -1.51
C ALA A 46 7.80 -15.84 -1.61
N ALA A 47 7.17 -15.24 -0.59
CA ALA A 47 5.74 -14.93 -0.63
C ALA A 47 5.38 -13.90 -1.72
N LYS A 48 6.25 -12.91 -1.98
CA LYS A 48 6.08 -11.96 -3.08
C LYS A 48 6.28 -12.65 -4.43
N ASP A 49 7.26 -13.52 -4.56
CA ASP A 49 7.53 -14.24 -5.81
C ASP A 49 6.36 -15.14 -6.20
N VAL A 50 5.74 -15.83 -5.23
CA VAL A 50 4.50 -16.60 -5.45
C VAL A 50 3.34 -15.68 -5.87
N ALA A 51 3.21 -14.50 -5.25
CA ALA A 51 2.19 -13.53 -5.63
C ALA A 51 2.44 -12.92 -7.03
N ILE A 52 3.70 -12.73 -7.42
CA ILE A 52 4.07 -12.26 -8.76
C ILE A 52 3.80 -13.35 -9.78
N ALA A 53 4.13 -14.61 -9.50
CA ALA A 53 3.86 -15.75 -10.38
C ALA A 53 2.36 -15.91 -10.66
N SER A 54 1.52 -15.91 -9.62
CA SER A 54 0.06 -15.97 -9.80
C SER A 54 -0.49 -14.80 -10.61
N LYS A 55 -0.03 -13.57 -10.36
CA LYS A 55 -0.39 -12.40 -11.18
C LYS A 55 0.09 -12.53 -12.63
N GLY A 56 1.28 -13.09 -12.84
CA GLY A 56 1.84 -13.36 -14.16
C GLY A 56 0.97 -14.32 -14.97
N GLU A 57 0.47 -15.39 -14.35
CA GLU A 57 -0.48 -16.30 -14.99
C GLU A 57 -1.80 -15.60 -15.38
N HIS A 58 -2.33 -14.74 -14.51
CA HIS A 58 -3.55 -13.98 -14.82
C HIS A 58 -3.33 -12.99 -15.97
N ILE A 59 -2.17 -12.33 -16.02
CA ILE A 59 -1.81 -11.42 -17.11
C ILE A 59 -1.70 -12.19 -18.42
N ALA A 60 -0.98 -13.33 -18.42
CA ALA A 60 -0.83 -14.17 -19.61
C ALA A 60 -2.18 -14.64 -20.19
N ARG A 61 -3.14 -15.05 -19.34
CA ARG A 61 -4.50 -15.41 -19.79
C ARG A 61 -5.24 -14.22 -20.42
N LYS A 62 -5.10 -13.03 -19.84
CA LYS A 62 -5.72 -11.82 -20.38
C LYS A 62 -5.09 -11.38 -21.69
N ASP A 63 -3.76 -11.49 -21.81
CA ASP A 63 -3.04 -11.16 -23.03
C ASP A 63 -3.43 -12.11 -24.18
N GLU A 64 -3.58 -13.42 -23.92
CA GLU A 64 -4.10 -14.36 -24.93
C GLU A 64 -5.52 -13.97 -25.40
N ARG A 65 -6.38 -13.57 -24.45
CA ARG A 65 -7.74 -13.13 -24.78
C ARG A 65 -7.75 -11.82 -25.56
N ILE A 66 -6.89 -10.86 -25.21
CA ILE A 66 -6.72 -9.62 -25.96
C ILE A 66 -6.25 -9.95 -27.39
N GLU A 67 -5.23 -10.80 -27.55
CA GLU A 67 -4.71 -11.17 -28.87
C GLU A 67 -5.79 -11.85 -29.73
N ARG A 68 -6.60 -12.74 -29.15
CA ARG A 68 -7.74 -13.36 -29.86
C ARG A 68 -8.77 -12.32 -30.28
N LEU A 69 -9.16 -11.42 -29.38
CA LEU A 69 -10.16 -10.39 -29.66
C LEU A 69 -9.66 -9.41 -30.72
N GLU A 70 -8.40 -9.00 -30.66
CA GLU A 70 -7.79 -8.13 -31.66
C GLU A 70 -7.79 -8.78 -33.04
N LYS A 71 -7.48 -10.08 -33.15
CA LYS A 71 -7.59 -10.83 -34.40
C LYS A 71 -9.02 -10.88 -34.94
N LEU A 72 -10.01 -11.13 -34.08
CA LEU A 72 -11.43 -11.13 -34.49
C LEU A 72 -11.88 -9.74 -34.98
N VAL A 73 -11.51 -8.69 -34.26
CA VAL A 73 -11.82 -7.30 -34.65
C VAL A 73 -11.13 -6.94 -35.96
N ALA A 74 -9.88 -7.37 -36.16
CA ALA A 74 -9.15 -7.14 -37.41
C ALA A 74 -9.83 -7.88 -38.59
N ALA A 75 -10.22 -9.14 -38.40
CA ALA A 75 -10.95 -9.92 -39.40
C ALA A 75 -12.31 -9.28 -39.74
N PHE A 76 -13.06 -8.83 -38.73
CA PHE A 76 -14.33 -8.14 -38.92
C PHE A 76 -14.15 -6.82 -39.67
N LYS A 77 -13.17 -5.99 -39.29
CA LYS A 77 -12.87 -4.74 -40.00
C LYS A 77 -12.46 -4.99 -41.46
N GLN A 78 -11.70 -6.05 -41.73
CA GLN A 78 -11.34 -6.43 -43.09
C GLN A 78 -12.56 -6.92 -43.89
N ALA A 79 -13.48 -7.65 -43.28
CA ALA A 79 -14.73 -8.07 -43.92
C ALA A 79 -15.67 -6.89 -44.19
N ALA A 80 -15.84 -6.00 -43.22
CA ALA A 80 -16.74 -4.85 -43.29
C ALA A 80 -16.22 -3.73 -44.21
N PHE A 81 -14.90 -3.50 -44.25
CA PHE A 81 -14.31 -2.34 -44.94
C PHE A 81 -13.26 -2.69 -45.99
N GLY A 82 -12.75 -3.93 -46.02
CA GLY A 82 -11.64 -4.33 -46.90
C GLY A 82 -12.03 -4.59 -48.35
N ARG A 83 -13.31 -4.89 -48.63
CA ARG A 83 -13.84 -4.98 -49.99
C ARG A 83 -14.57 -3.69 -50.36
N LYS A 84 -13.80 -2.68 -50.79
CA LYS A 84 -14.35 -1.60 -51.62
C LYS A 84 -14.61 -2.13 -53.05
N SER A 85 -15.48 -3.11 -53.21
CA SER A 85 -16.02 -3.46 -54.52
C SER A 85 -17.31 -4.26 -54.35
N GLU A 86 -18.40 -3.63 -54.78
CA GLU A 86 -19.76 -4.14 -54.95
C GLU A 86 -20.48 -4.59 -53.68
N LYS A 87 -21.33 -3.68 -53.16
CA LYS A 87 -22.50 -3.91 -52.29
C LYS A 87 -22.47 -5.25 -51.52
N THR A 88 -21.88 -5.23 -50.32
CA THR A 88 -22.03 -6.32 -49.35
C THR A 88 -23.50 -6.42 -48.93
N ASP A 89 -24.05 -7.64 -48.98
CA ASP A 89 -25.43 -7.95 -48.61
C ASP A 89 -25.62 -7.85 -47.09
N PRO A 90 -26.66 -7.17 -46.57
CA PRO A 90 -26.90 -7.01 -45.13
C PRO A 90 -27.03 -8.35 -44.38
N ASP A 91 -27.57 -9.39 -45.00
CA ASP A 91 -27.75 -10.71 -44.36
C ASP A 91 -26.40 -11.40 -44.04
N GLN A 92 -25.31 -10.99 -44.72
CA GLN A 92 -23.98 -11.51 -44.43
C GLN A 92 -23.40 -10.97 -43.11
N PHE A 93 -23.88 -9.81 -42.63
CA PHE A 93 -23.45 -9.24 -41.35
C PHE A 93 -24.18 -9.87 -40.17
N ASP A 94 -25.42 -10.31 -40.35
CA ASP A 94 -26.22 -10.89 -39.27
C ASP A 94 -25.55 -12.14 -38.69
N LEU A 95 -25.03 -13.04 -39.54
CA LEU A 95 -24.32 -14.23 -39.06
C LEU A 95 -23.03 -13.87 -38.29
N ALA A 96 -22.29 -12.85 -38.74
CA ALA A 96 -21.07 -12.40 -38.04
C ALA A 96 -21.38 -11.69 -36.71
N LEU A 97 -22.54 -11.02 -36.62
CA LEU A 97 -23.03 -10.40 -35.40
C LEU A 97 -23.51 -11.47 -34.41
N GLU A 98 -24.23 -12.49 -34.87
CA GLU A 98 -24.65 -13.64 -34.05
C GLU A 98 -23.44 -14.40 -33.47
N ASP A 99 -22.39 -14.60 -34.25
CA ASP A 99 -21.13 -15.21 -33.79
C ASP A 99 -20.42 -14.35 -32.73
N LEU A 100 -20.45 -13.02 -32.88
CA LEU A 100 -19.89 -12.07 -31.92
C LEU A 100 -20.70 -12.04 -30.62
N GLU A 101 -22.03 -12.01 -30.70
CA GLU A 101 -22.92 -12.08 -29.55
C GLU A 101 -22.73 -13.38 -28.76
N THR A 102 -22.58 -14.50 -29.48
CA THR A 102 -22.29 -15.80 -28.87
C THR A 102 -20.92 -15.81 -28.18
N ALA A 103 -19.88 -15.25 -28.83
CA ALA A 103 -18.55 -15.12 -28.23
C ALA A 103 -18.58 -14.23 -26.98
N MET A 104 -19.33 -13.13 -27.00
CA MET A 104 -19.53 -12.25 -25.84
C MET A 104 -20.26 -12.97 -24.70
N ALA A 105 -21.29 -13.76 -25.00
CA ALA A 105 -22.01 -14.55 -23.99
C ALA A 105 -21.10 -15.58 -23.30
N VAL A 106 -20.24 -16.27 -24.07
CA VAL A 106 -19.26 -17.23 -23.52
C VAL A 106 -18.24 -16.52 -22.63
N ILE A 107 -17.76 -15.35 -23.06
CA ILE A 107 -16.88 -14.48 -22.30
C ILE A 107 -17.51 -14.09 -20.96
N HIS A 108 -18.75 -13.60 -20.98
CA HIS A 108 -19.45 -13.21 -19.76
C HIS A 108 -19.67 -14.39 -18.82
N ALA A 109 -20.02 -15.57 -19.35
CA ALA A 109 -20.18 -16.78 -18.56
C ALA A 109 -18.87 -17.27 -17.93
N GLN A 110 -17.74 -17.18 -18.65
CA GLN A 110 -16.42 -17.48 -18.10
C GLN A 110 -16.03 -16.48 -17.00
N ASP A 111 -16.28 -15.19 -17.24
CA ASP A 111 -15.98 -14.14 -16.27
C ASP A 111 -16.83 -14.28 -14.99
N GLU A 112 -18.07 -14.80 -15.09
CA GLU A 112 -18.92 -15.15 -13.94
C GLU A 112 -18.49 -16.45 -13.23
N ALA A 113 -17.97 -17.44 -13.97
CA ALA A 113 -17.49 -18.70 -13.42
C ALA A 113 -16.12 -18.58 -12.72
N ASP A 114 -15.25 -17.69 -13.20
CA ASP A 114 -13.94 -17.40 -12.62
C ASP A 114 -14.02 -16.51 -11.35
N VAL A 115 -15.23 -16.10 -10.94
CA VAL A 115 -15.44 -15.43 -9.65
C VAL A 115 -15.48 -16.51 -8.54
N PRO A 116 -14.52 -16.57 -7.61
CA PRO A 116 -14.64 -17.46 -6.47
C PRO A 116 -15.90 -17.09 -5.68
N SER A 117 -16.74 -18.09 -5.41
CA SER A 117 -18.07 -18.09 -4.75
C SER A 117 -18.17 -17.33 -3.40
N GLY A 118 -17.12 -16.64 -2.95
CA GLY A 118 -17.11 -15.80 -1.75
C GLY A 118 -17.22 -14.29 -1.98
N ASN A 119 -17.14 -13.78 -3.22
CA ASN A 119 -17.23 -12.35 -3.49
C ASN A 119 -18.00 -12.08 -4.78
N SER A 120 -19.33 -12.26 -4.75
CA SER A 120 -20.15 -11.48 -5.67
C SER A 120 -20.00 -10.02 -5.22
N ILE A 121 -19.11 -9.29 -5.89
CA ILE A 121 -19.21 -7.83 -5.93
C ILE A 121 -20.51 -7.60 -6.69
N GLY A 122 -21.62 -7.59 -5.96
CA GLY A 122 -22.91 -7.25 -6.50
C GLY A 122 -22.76 -5.94 -7.26
N LYS A 123 -23.41 -5.87 -8.43
CA LYS A 123 -23.61 -4.65 -9.25
C LYS A 123 -23.32 -3.43 -8.40
N PRO A 124 -22.34 -2.57 -8.76
CA PRO A 124 -21.95 -1.46 -7.90
C PRO A 124 -23.24 -0.77 -7.51
N ARG A 125 -23.65 -0.97 -6.25
CA ARG A 125 -24.75 -0.22 -5.69
C ARG A 125 -24.30 1.19 -6.00
N ALA A 126 -25.17 1.97 -6.64
CA ALA A 126 -25.02 3.41 -6.64
C ALA A 126 -25.09 3.80 -5.15
N ILE A 127 -23.98 3.59 -4.45
CA ILE A 127 -23.66 4.20 -3.18
C ILE A 127 -23.77 5.64 -3.59
N ASN A 128 -24.83 6.25 -3.08
CA ASN A 128 -25.10 7.65 -3.19
C ASN A 128 -23.75 8.36 -3.32
N ARG A 129 -23.56 9.13 -4.39
CA ARG A 129 -22.52 10.16 -4.44
C ARG A 129 -22.89 11.23 -3.40
N GLY A 130 -23.05 10.78 -2.16
CA GLY A 130 -23.45 11.53 -1.01
C GLY A 130 -22.29 12.41 -0.66
N PHE A 131 -22.63 13.65 -0.33
CA PHE A 131 -21.71 14.66 0.15
C PHE A 131 -20.69 14.06 1.13
N LEU A 132 -19.42 14.44 0.96
CA LEU A 132 -18.39 14.00 1.88
C LEU A 132 -18.72 14.54 3.29
N PRO A 133 -18.53 13.73 4.35
CA PRO A 133 -18.81 14.15 5.71
C PRO A 133 -18.16 15.49 6.05
N LYS A 134 -18.93 16.42 6.63
CA LYS A 134 -18.46 17.79 6.94
C LYS A 134 -17.31 17.85 7.95
N LEU A 135 -17.08 16.77 8.69
CA LEU A 135 -15.99 16.65 9.67
C LEU A 135 -14.63 16.48 8.99
N LEU A 136 -14.59 15.99 7.75
CA LEU A 136 -13.34 15.81 7.03
C LEU A 136 -12.74 17.19 6.69
N PRO A 137 -11.43 17.38 6.87
CA PRO A 137 -10.78 18.61 6.47
C PRO A 137 -10.90 18.79 4.96
N ARG A 138 -11.44 19.94 4.54
CA ARG A 138 -11.48 20.34 3.14
C ARG A 138 -10.20 21.12 2.82
N VAL A 139 -9.55 20.75 1.73
CA VAL A 139 -8.43 21.49 1.14
C VAL A 139 -8.90 21.97 -0.21
N GLU A 140 -8.88 23.28 -0.42
CA GLU A 140 -9.31 23.92 -1.66
C GLU A 140 -8.11 24.06 -2.60
N GLU A 141 -8.24 23.53 -3.82
CA GLU A 141 -7.26 23.66 -4.89
C GLU A 141 -7.95 24.36 -6.07
N VAL A 142 -7.52 25.60 -6.37
CA VAL A 142 -8.05 26.38 -7.50
C VAL A 142 -7.15 26.13 -8.70
N ILE A 143 -7.72 25.57 -9.77
CA ILE A 143 -7.02 25.35 -11.04
C ILE A 143 -7.32 26.53 -11.95
N GLU A 144 -6.38 27.47 -12.04
CA GLU A 144 -6.46 28.60 -12.96
C GLU A 144 -6.00 28.21 -14.38
N PRO A 145 -6.53 28.85 -15.43
CA PRO A 145 -6.05 28.65 -16.79
C PRO A 145 -4.63 29.21 -16.98
N ASP A 146 -3.86 28.62 -17.89
CA ASP A 146 -2.46 29.01 -18.17
C ASP A 146 -2.28 30.50 -18.52
N ARG A 147 -3.32 31.14 -19.07
CA ARG A 147 -3.32 32.56 -19.44
C ARG A 147 -4.67 33.19 -19.14
N LEU A 148 -4.63 34.36 -18.49
CA LEU A 148 -5.80 35.20 -18.20
C LEU A 148 -6.06 36.26 -19.28
N ILE A 149 -5.50 36.06 -20.48
CA ILE A 149 -5.69 36.94 -21.63
C ILE A 149 -6.40 36.16 -22.73
N CYS A 150 -7.53 36.68 -23.18
CA CYS A 150 -8.29 36.14 -24.29
C CYS A 150 -7.51 36.31 -25.60
N ALA A 151 -7.77 35.48 -26.61
CA ALA A 151 -7.15 35.61 -27.93
C ALA A 151 -7.37 36.99 -28.59
N CYS A 152 -8.39 37.74 -28.16
CA CYS A 152 -8.66 39.11 -28.61
C CYS A 152 -7.82 40.19 -27.87
N GLY A 153 -6.98 39.81 -26.89
CA GLY A 153 -6.17 40.74 -26.10
C GLY A 153 -6.86 41.33 -24.87
N GLY A 154 -8.13 40.99 -24.62
CA GLY A 154 -8.85 41.38 -23.41
C GLY A 154 -8.54 40.46 -22.21
N CYS A 155 -8.67 40.99 -20.99
CA CYS A 155 -8.55 40.19 -19.77
C CYS A 155 -9.76 39.26 -19.59
N LEU A 156 -9.49 38.00 -19.24
CA LEU A 156 -10.50 37.03 -18.83
C LEU A 156 -10.99 37.38 -17.42
N HIS A 157 -12.30 37.28 -17.19
CA HIS A 157 -12.91 37.46 -15.88
C HIS A 157 -13.70 36.20 -15.51
N CYS A 158 -13.75 35.88 -14.23
CA CYS A 158 -14.49 34.72 -13.75
C CYS A 158 -16.00 34.96 -13.88
N ILE A 159 -16.71 34.04 -14.54
CA ILE A 159 -18.17 34.11 -14.76
C ILE A 159 -18.90 33.09 -13.86
N GLY A 160 -18.22 32.00 -13.51
CA GLY A 160 -18.74 30.94 -12.65
C GLY A 160 -17.67 29.89 -12.43
N GLU A 161 -17.83 29.11 -11.37
CA GLU A 161 -16.90 28.07 -10.95
C GLU A 161 -17.64 26.75 -10.82
N ASP A 162 -17.02 25.66 -11.29
CA ASP A 162 -17.52 24.31 -11.08
C ASP A 162 -16.80 23.69 -9.87
N VAL A 163 -17.56 23.20 -8.89
CA VAL A 163 -17.03 22.72 -7.60
C VAL A 163 -17.24 21.21 -7.52
N SER A 164 -16.15 20.46 -7.45
CA SER A 164 -16.18 19.01 -7.24
C SER A 164 -15.44 18.61 -5.96
N GLU A 165 -16.08 17.82 -5.10
CA GLU A 165 -15.46 17.27 -3.89
C GLU A 165 -14.87 15.87 -4.17
N ARG A 166 -13.58 15.68 -3.86
CA ARG A 166 -12.91 14.36 -3.90
C ARG A 166 -12.27 14.01 -2.56
N LEU A 167 -12.34 12.74 -2.17
CA LEU A 167 -11.64 12.24 -0.97
C LEU A 167 -10.21 11.83 -1.36
N ASP A 168 -9.22 12.52 -0.81
CA ASP A 168 -7.80 12.15 -0.97
C ASP A 168 -7.30 11.37 0.26
N VAL A 169 -6.44 10.37 0.02
CA VAL A 169 -5.88 9.52 1.09
C VAL A 169 -4.40 9.81 1.22
N VAL A 170 -4.03 10.54 2.28
CA VAL A 170 -2.62 10.77 2.61
C VAL A 170 -2.08 9.52 3.32
N PRO A 171 -1.03 8.86 2.78
CA PRO A 171 -0.45 7.68 3.42
C PRO A 171 0.14 8.01 4.80
N ALA A 172 0.08 7.06 5.72
CA ALA A 172 0.62 7.21 7.07
C ALA A 172 2.12 7.60 7.03
N GLN A 173 2.43 8.80 7.49
CA GLN A 173 3.82 9.27 7.56
C GLN A 173 4.53 8.64 8.76
N PHE A 174 5.64 7.95 8.50
CA PHE A 174 6.50 7.45 9.57
C PHE A 174 7.32 8.60 10.14
N ARG A 175 7.22 8.85 11.45
CA ARG A 175 8.07 9.80 12.16
C ARG A 175 8.81 9.13 13.31
N VAL A 176 10.04 9.56 13.55
CA VAL A 176 10.85 9.09 14.66
C VAL A 176 10.54 9.90 15.90
N ILE A 177 10.05 9.25 16.96
CA ILE A 177 9.83 9.88 18.25
C ILE A 177 11.07 9.67 19.13
N VAL A 178 11.92 10.69 19.24
CA VAL A 178 13.09 10.66 20.14
C VAL A 178 12.67 11.12 21.54
N THR A 179 12.44 10.18 22.45
CA THR A 179 12.17 10.51 23.86
C THR A 179 13.47 10.62 24.67
N ARG A 180 13.96 11.85 24.90
CA ARG A 180 15.08 12.11 25.83
C ARG A 180 14.57 12.07 27.27
N ARG A 181 15.22 11.28 28.14
CA ARG A 181 14.95 11.23 29.59
C ARG A 181 16.19 11.70 30.34
N PRO A 182 16.34 13.00 30.60
CA PRO A 182 17.50 13.51 31.33
C PRO A 182 17.53 12.94 32.75
N LYS A 183 18.74 12.64 33.22
CA LYS A 183 19.01 12.22 34.59
C LYS A 183 19.52 13.43 35.36
N TYR A 184 18.92 13.72 36.50
CA TYR A 184 19.33 14.83 37.37
C TYR A 184 19.98 14.26 38.62
N ALA A 185 21.08 14.85 39.08
CA ALA A 185 21.77 14.41 40.29
C ALA A 185 21.77 15.53 41.34
N CYS A 186 21.45 15.19 42.59
CA CYS A 186 21.58 16.11 43.72
C CYS A 186 22.99 15.96 44.33
N ARG A 187 23.79 17.04 44.30
CA ARG A 187 25.20 17.06 44.71
C ARG A 187 25.45 16.71 46.20
N PRO A 188 24.65 17.18 47.18
CA PRO A 188 24.87 16.83 48.59
C PRO A 188 24.49 15.38 48.94
N ALA A 189 23.58 14.74 48.20
CA ALA A 189 23.09 13.39 48.50
C ALA A 189 23.54 12.32 47.49
N LEU A 190 24.31 12.71 46.45
CA LEU A 190 24.74 11.87 45.32
C LEU A 190 23.62 11.04 44.66
N THR A 191 22.36 11.45 44.84
CA THR A 191 21.20 10.68 44.38
C THR A 191 20.79 11.12 42.98
N VAL A 192 20.59 10.15 42.08
CA VAL A 192 20.21 10.38 40.68
C VAL A 192 18.72 10.12 40.50
N TRP A 193 18.01 11.11 39.95
CA TRP A 193 16.58 11.07 39.65
C TRP A 193 16.35 11.02 38.14
N SER A 194 15.48 10.11 37.70
CA SER A 194 14.99 10.08 36.33
C SER A 194 13.60 9.47 36.28
N ARG A 195 12.73 10.02 35.43
CA ARG A 195 11.39 9.47 35.21
C ARG A 195 11.49 8.15 34.44
N LEU A 196 10.92 7.09 35.00
CA LEU A 196 10.93 5.75 34.40
C LEU A 196 10.20 5.74 33.05
N ARG A 197 10.63 4.85 32.16
CA ARG A 197 9.92 4.62 30.88
C ARG A 197 8.60 3.92 31.21
N PRO A 198 7.44 4.42 30.75
CA PRO A 198 6.19 3.69 30.90
C PRO A 198 6.30 2.34 30.16
N ARG A 199 5.72 1.29 30.76
CA ARG A 199 5.58 -0.03 30.12
C ARG A 199 4.69 0.16 28.88
N GLN A 200 5.14 -0.35 27.74
CA GLN A 200 4.30 -0.42 26.54
C GLN A 200 3.60 -1.77 26.62
N ASP A 201 2.30 -1.75 26.90
CA ASP A 201 1.42 -2.91 26.80
C ASP A 201 0.87 -3.01 25.37
#